data_AF-A0A640SXA1-F1
#
_entry.id   AF-A0A640SXA1-F1
#
_cell.length_a   1.000
_cell.length_b   1.000
_cell.length_c   1.000
_cell.angle_alpha   90.00
_cell.angle_beta   90.00
_cell.angle_gamma   90.00
#
_symmetry.space_group_name_H-M   'P 1'
#
loop_
_entity.id
_entity.type
_entity.pdbx_description
1 polymer ?
#
loop_
_entity_poly.entity_id
_entity_poly.type
_entity_poly.pdbx_seq_one_letter_code
_entity_poly.pdbx_strand_id
1 'polypeptide(L)'
;MRERRSEQERRHAREFERFVAGAAGRLLHTATLLTGEPAARPAPAAEELLLRALSRTYADWDRLRGDDPYAHTRQELAALPQALKEQGGAPIAHTARRHRRPRGGLLDRLSPQERLVLVLRFYEDVAEEQTAAQLGLPAERVHTLCLHALGELRSRRPGPAPFPAADSAPTPATGTTPDPTAP
;
A
#
# COMPACT_ATOMS: atom_id res chain seq x y z
N MET A 1 -28.01 5.03 -34.23
CA MET A 1 -27.89 4.97 -32.75
C MET A 1 -26.71 4.13 -32.25
N ARG A 2 -26.37 2.98 -32.87
CA ARG A 2 -25.27 2.10 -32.41
C ARG A 2 -23.87 2.74 -32.52
N GLU A 3 -23.61 3.55 -33.54
CA GLU A 3 -22.32 4.24 -33.72
C GLU A 3 -21.99 5.22 -32.58
N ARG A 4 -22.93 6.11 -32.20
CA ARG A 4 -22.73 7.08 -31.11
C ARG A 4 -22.40 6.41 -29.77
N ARG A 5 -23.01 5.25 -29.48
CA ARG A 5 -22.71 4.47 -28.27
C ARG A 5 -21.29 3.89 -28.31
N SER A 6 -20.85 3.35 -29.45
CA SER A 6 -19.50 2.81 -29.60
C SER A 6 -18.40 3.88 -29.53
N GLU A 7 -18.67 5.10 -30.02
CA GLU A 7 -17.76 6.24 -29.91
C GLU A 7 -17.64 6.74 -28.47
N GLN A 8 -18.77 6.76 -27.76
CA GLN A 8 -18.83 7.10 -26.34
C GLN A 8 -18.06 6.07 -25.50
N GLU A 9 -18.30 4.77 -25.70
CA GLU A 9 -17.55 3.68 -25.03
C GLU A 9 -16.04 3.78 -25.29
N ARG A 10 -15.61 4.07 -26.52
CA ARG A 10 -14.18 4.30 -26.85
C ARG A 10 -13.61 5.56 -26.19
N ARG A 11 -14.42 6.61 -26.03
CA ARG A 11 -14.00 7.84 -25.32
C ARG A 11 -13.80 7.54 -23.83
N HIS A 12 -14.73 6.81 -23.22
CA HIS A 12 -14.64 6.38 -21.82
C HIS A 12 -13.46 5.48 -21.53
N ALA A 13 -13.21 4.48 -22.39
CA ALA A 13 -12.05 3.61 -22.28
C ALA A 13 -10.74 4.42 -22.27
N ARG A 14 -10.61 5.40 -23.17
CA ARG A 14 -9.43 6.29 -23.21
C ARG A 14 -9.32 7.21 -21.99
N GLU A 15 -10.43 7.69 -21.45
CA GLU A 15 -10.43 8.47 -20.20
C GLU A 15 -9.95 7.62 -19.02
N PHE A 16 -10.45 6.38 -18.93
CA PHE A 16 -10.04 5.42 -17.91
C PHE A 16 -8.56 5.03 -18.05
N GLU A 17 -8.09 4.73 -19.26
CA GLU A 17 -6.67 4.41 -19.50
C GLU A 17 -5.74 5.54 -19.03
N ARG A 18 -6.09 6.81 -19.29
CA ARG A 18 -5.31 7.95 -18.79
C ARG A 18 -5.31 8.04 -17.28
N PHE A 19 -6.46 7.80 -16.65
CA PHE A 19 -6.56 7.74 -15.19
C PHE A 19 -5.66 6.64 -14.62
N VAL A 20 -5.76 5.42 -15.15
CA VAL A 20 -4.94 4.28 -14.72
C VAL A 20 -3.46 4.58 -14.92
N ALA A 21 -3.06 5.14 -16.06
CA ALA A 21 -1.67 5.50 -16.33
C ALA A 21 -1.10 6.50 -15.30
N GLY A 22 -1.93 7.43 -14.80
CA GLY A 22 -1.52 8.41 -13.78
C GLY A 22 -1.60 7.92 -12.33
N ALA A 23 -2.56 7.04 -12.02
CA ALA A 23 -2.90 6.66 -10.65
C ALA A 23 -2.42 5.26 -10.23
N ALA A 24 -2.19 4.34 -11.18
CA ALA A 24 -1.94 2.93 -10.89
C ALA A 24 -0.76 2.70 -9.95
N GLY A 25 0.35 3.45 -10.11
CA GLY A 25 1.52 3.30 -9.25
C GLY A 25 1.23 3.63 -7.79
N ARG A 26 0.50 4.72 -7.53
CA ARG A 26 0.09 5.11 -6.18
C ARG A 26 -0.89 4.11 -5.61
N LEU A 27 -1.93 3.75 -6.37
CA LEU A 27 -2.94 2.78 -5.94
C LEU A 27 -2.35 1.39 -5.67
N LEU A 28 -1.36 0.96 -6.46
CA LEU A 28 -0.63 -0.29 -6.23
C LEU A 28 0.18 -0.25 -4.94
N HIS A 29 0.82 0.90 -4.65
CA HIS A 29 1.51 1.09 -3.38
C HIS A 29 0.53 1.01 -2.21
N THR A 30 -0.62 1.67 -2.30
CA THR A 30 -1.70 1.60 -1.30
C THR A 30 -2.16 0.16 -1.13
N ALA A 31 -2.44 -0.57 -2.21
CA ALA A 31 -2.81 -1.98 -2.16
C ALA A 31 -1.73 -2.86 -1.52
N THR A 32 -0.44 -2.57 -1.77
CA THR A 32 0.70 -3.28 -1.17
C THR A 32 0.77 -3.06 0.33
N LEU A 33 0.57 -1.81 0.77
CA LEU A 33 0.48 -1.49 2.19
C LEU A 33 -0.71 -2.21 2.83
N LEU A 34 -1.86 -2.27 2.18
CA LEU A 34 -3.05 -2.96 2.71
C LEU A 34 -2.85 -4.48 2.83
N THR A 35 -2.27 -5.12 1.81
CA THR A 35 -2.01 -6.56 1.83
C THR A 35 -0.88 -6.93 2.78
N GLY A 36 0.03 -6.00 3.07
CA GLY A 36 1.20 -6.24 3.92
C GLY A 36 2.27 -7.08 3.23
N GLU A 37 2.28 -7.12 1.89
CA GLU A 37 3.37 -7.77 1.15
C GLU A 37 4.63 -6.87 1.16
N PRO A 38 5.84 -7.46 1.28
CA PRO A 38 7.07 -6.68 1.33
C PRO A 38 7.33 -5.97 0.00
N ALA A 39 7.61 -4.66 0.05
CA ALA A 39 7.87 -3.83 -1.13
C ALA A 39 9.09 -4.29 -1.98
N ALA A 40 9.99 -5.08 -1.39
CA ALA A 40 11.18 -5.61 -2.05
C ALA A 40 10.94 -6.88 -2.89
N ARG A 41 9.70 -7.41 -2.93
CA ARG A 41 9.33 -8.60 -3.69
C ARG A 41 8.07 -8.33 -4.52
N PRO A 42 7.82 -9.12 -5.58
CA PRO A 42 6.55 -9.06 -6.29
C PRO A 42 5.39 -9.26 -5.32
N ALA A 43 4.37 -8.41 -5.46
CA ALA A 43 3.21 -8.32 -4.57
C ALA A 43 1.92 -8.74 -5.32
N PRO A 44 1.78 -10.03 -5.72
CA PRO A 44 0.67 -10.46 -6.55
C PRO A 44 -0.68 -10.32 -5.85
N ALA A 45 -0.73 -10.30 -4.50
CA ALA A 45 -1.97 -10.07 -3.79
C ALA A 45 -2.38 -8.58 -3.86
N ALA A 46 -1.42 -7.66 -3.89
CA ALA A 46 -1.67 -6.25 -4.10
C ALA A 46 -2.14 -5.95 -5.52
N GLU A 47 -1.50 -6.57 -6.52
CA GLU A 47 -1.88 -6.48 -7.93
C GLU A 47 -3.31 -6.99 -8.16
N GLU A 48 -3.67 -8.15 -7.60
CA GLU A 48 -5.02 -8.70 -7.74
C GLU A 48 -6.07 -7.81 -7.06
N LEU A 49 -5.76 -7.28 -5.87
CA LEU A 49 -6.63 -6.33 -5.17
C LEU A 49 -6.86 -5.07 -6.00
N LEU A 50 -5.79 -4.50 -6.57
CA LEU A 50 -5.86 -3.33 -7.43
C LEU A 50 -6.67 -3.61 -8.70
N LEU A 51 -6.41 -4.73 -9.37
CA LEU A 51 -7.12 -5.09 -10.59
C LEU A 51 -8.62 -5.20 -10.34
N ARG A 52 -9.01 -5.78 -9.19
CA ARG A 52 -10.42 -5.90 -8.80
C ARG A 52 -11.06 -4.55 -8.50
N ALA A 53 -10.37 -3.66 -7.80
CA ALA A 53 -10.84 -2.31 -7.53
C ALA A 53 -11.01 -1.50 -8.83
N LEU A 54 -10.02 -1.56 -9.73
CA LEU A 54 -10.08 -0.93 -11.04
C LEU A 54 -11.20 -1.48 -11.92
N SER A 55 -11.44 -2.79 -11.87
CA SER A 55 -12.56 -3.43 -12.60
C SER A 55 -13.91 -2.88 -12.16
N ARG A 56 -14.11 -2.69 -10.84
CA ARG A 56 -15.33 -2.09 -10.30
C ARG A 56 -15.44 -0.60 -10.63
N THR A 57 -14.34 0.14 -10.47
CA THR A 57 -14.27 1.55 -10.89
C THR A 57 -14.62 1.71 -12.38
N TYR A 58 -14.15 0.80 -13.24
CA TYR A 58 -14.49 0.81 -14.65
C TYR A 58 -15.98 0.49 -14.91
N ALA A 59 -16.55 -0.46 -14.16
CA ALA A 59 -17.96 -0.79 -14.27
C ALA A 59 -18.88 0.38 -13.86
N ASP A 60 -18.47 1.17 -12.88
CA ASP A 60 -19.19 2.37 -12.43
C ASP A 60 -18.69 3.68 -13.08
N TRP A 61 -17.79 3.60 -14.07
CA TRP A 61 -17.11 4.77 -14.66
C TRP A 61 -18.08 5.83 -15.22
N ASP A 62 -19.20 5.39 -15.79
CA ASP A 62 -20.23 6.29 -16.30
C ASP A 62 -20.91 7.11 -15.20
N ARG A 63 -21.00 6.56 -13.99
CA ARG A 63 -21.65 7.18 -12.83
C ARG A 63 -20.71 8.15 -12.10
N LEU A 64 -19.40 8.00 -12.28
CA LEU A 64 -18.37 8.82 -11.63
C LEU A 64 -18.16 10.20 -12.28
N ARG A 65 -19.00 10.60 -13.25
CA ARG A 65 -18.96 11.90 -13.94
C ARG A 65 -19.30 13.06 -12.99
N GLY A 66 -18.40 13.37 -12.06
CA GLY A 66 -18.57 14.41 -11.04
C GLY A 66 -17.77 14.14 -9.77
N ASP A 67 -17.46 12.87 -9.52
CA ASP A 67 -16.64 12.42 -8.40
C ASP A 67 -15.18 12.20 -8.81
N ASP A 68 -14.29 12.21 -7.82
CA ASP A 68 -12.88 11.88 -8.04
C ASP A 68 -12.72 10.35 -8.25
N PRO A 69 -12.32 9.88 -9.46
CA PRO A 69 -12.15 8.46 -9.73
C PRO A 69 -11.08 7.83 -8.84
N TYR A 70 -10.07 8.61 -8.42
CA TYR A 70 -9.04 8.13 -7.50
C TYR A 70 -9.64 7.82 -6.13
N ALA A 71 -10.43 8.75 -5.58
CA ALA A 71 -11.12 8.56 -4.30
C ALA A 71 -12.06 7.33 -4.34
N HIS A 72 -12.77 7.13 -5.46
CA HIS A 72 -13.64 5.98 -5.63
C HIS A 72 -12.85 4.66 -5.69
N THR A 73 -11.76 4.58 -6.48
CA THR A 73 -10.91 3.37 -6.51
C THR A 73 -10.28 3.09 -5.15
N ARG A 74 -9.87 4.12 -4.41
CA ARG A 74 -9.37 3.97 -3.03
C ARG A 74 -10.45 3.42 -2.09
N GLN A 75 -11.69 3.87 -2.23
CA GLN A 75 -12.80 3.33 -1.44
C GLN A 75 -13.06 1.85 -1.77
N GLU A 76 -12.98 1.46 -3.04
CA GLU A 76 -13.06 0.05 -3.45
C GLU A 76 -11.91 -0.78 -2.86
N LEU A 77 -10.68 -0.25 -2.86
CA LEU A 77 -9.52 -0.89 -2.21
C LEU A 77 -9.73 -1.09 -0.71
N ALA A 78 -10.39 -0.15 -0.02
CA ALA A 78 -10.67 -0.23 1.41
C ALA A 78 -11.80 -1.21 1.75
N ALA A 79 -12.86 -1.25 0.93
CA ALA A 79 -14.03 -2.09 1.16
C ALA A 79 -13.78 -3.57 0.87
N LEU A 80 -12.94 -3.87 -0.14
CA LEU A 80 -12.70 -5.25 -0.61
C LEU A 80 -12.15 -6.20 0.48
N PRO A 81 -11.09 -5.86 1.23
CA PRO A 81 -10.55 -6.73 2.29
C PRO A 81 -11.57 -7.04 3.40
N GLN A 82 -12.49 -6.12 3.67
CA GLN A 82 -13.50 -6.25 4.72
C GLN A 82 -14.67 -7.13 4.26
N ALA A 83 -15.15 -6.93 3.03
CA ALA A 83 -16.17 -7.79 2.41
C ALA A 83 -15.70 -9.26 2.29
N LEU A 84 -14.41 -9.49 2.01
CA LEU A 84 -13.80 -10.82 1.99
C LEU A 84 -13.77 -11.51 3.38
N LYS A 85 -13.82 -10.74 4.47
CA LYS A 85 -13.83 -11.26 5.85
C LYS A 85 -15.24 -11.61 6.32
N GLU A 86 -16.24 -10.82 5.92
CA GLU A 86 -17.65 -10.97 6.34
C GLU A 86 -18.37 -12.11 5.62
N GLN A 87 -18.00 -12.43 4.37
CA GLN A 87 -18.75 -13.38 3.55
C GLN A 87 -18.54 -14.88 3.86
N GLY A 88 -17.69 -15.25 4.82
CA GLY A 88 -17.65 -16.61 5.40
C GLY A 88 -17.59 -17.84 4.46
N GLY A 89 -17.36 -17.70 3.14
CA GLY A 89 -17.69 -18.76 2.17
C GLY A 89 -16.80 -18.80 0.92
N ALA A 90 -16.34 -20.02 0.63
CA ALA A 90 -15.70 -20.54 -0.59
C ALA A 90 -14.59 -19.69 -1.26
N PRO A 91 -13.32 -20.10 -1.13
CA PRO A 91 -12.21 -19.32 -1.63
C PRO A 91 -12.00 -19.64 -3.11
N ILE A 92 -11.95 -18.62 -3.96
CA ILE A 92 -11.00 -18.73 -5.06
C ILE A 92 -9.63 -18.73 -4.36
N ALA A 93 -9.05 -19.93 -4.27
CA ALA A 93 -8.22 -20.44 -3.17
C ALA A 93 -6.83 -19.79 -2.97
N HIS A 94 -6.57 -18.61 -3.53
CA HIS A 94 -5.24 -18.02 -3.55
C HIS A 94 -5.12 -16.67 -2.82
N THR A 95 -6.17 -15.86 -2.72
CA THR A 95 -6.12 -14.52 -2.09
C THR A 95 -6.39 -14.53 -0.59
N ALA A 96 -7.55 -15.06 -0.18
CA ALA A 96 -8.00 -14.99 1.21
C ALA A 96 -7.06 -15.67 2.22
N ARG A 97 -6.29 -16.70 1.80
CA ARG A 97 -5.25 -17.33 2.63
C ARG A 97 -3.90 -16.59 2.60
N ARG A 98 -3.59 -15.83 1.53
CA ARG A 98 -2.39 -14.98 1.43
C ARG A 98 -2.48 -13.75 2.33
N HIS A 99 -3.67 -13.15 2.49
CA HIS A 99 -3.89 -11.99 3.35
C HIS A 99 -3.84 -12.32 4.86
N ARG A 100 -3.88 -13.60 5.24
CA ARG A 100 -3.83 -14.05 6.65
C ARG A 100 -2.42 -14.34 7.14
N ARG A 101 -1.41 -14.42 6.26
CA ARG A 101 -0.03 -14.70 6.69
C ARG A 101 0.80 -13.44 6.55
N PRO A 102 1.20 -12.84 7.69
CA PRO A 102 2.19 -11.78 7.70
C PRO A 102 3.47 -12.28 7.00
N ARG A 103 3.94 -11.60 5.95
CA ARG A 103 5.09 -12.02 5.10
C ARG A 103 6.31 -11.13 5.26
N GLY A 104 6.35 -10.35 6.34
CA GLY A 104 7.45 -9.47 6.68
C GLY A 104 7.21 -8.05 6.19
N GLY A 105 7.26 -7.11 7.12
CA GLY A 105 7.07 -5.68 6.92
C GLY A 105 6.86 -4.98 8.26
N LEU A 106 6.88 -3.65 8.26
CA LEU A 106 6.59 -2.87 9.48
C LEU A 106 5.14 -3.06 9.96
N LEU A 107 4.20 -3.29 9.04
CA LEU A 107 2.75 -3.39 9.28
C LEU A 107 2.25 -4.82 9.55
N ASP A 108 3.18 -5.77 9.70
CA ASP A 108 2.94 -7.21 9.77
C ASP A 108 2.22 -7.64 11.06
N ARG A 109 2.48 -6.91 12.16
CA ARG A 109 1.87 -7.14 13.49
C ARG A 109 0.50 -6.52 13.65
N LEU A 110 0.16 -5.57 12.78
CA LEU A 110 -1.13 -4.91 12.82
C LEU A 110 -2.21 -5.83 12.28
N SER A 111 -3.38 -5.79 12.92
CA SER A 111 -4.58 -6.36 12.35
C SER A 111 -4.89 -5.70 11.00
N PRO A 112 -5.60 -6.39 10.09
CA PRO A 112 -5.97 -5.82 8.80
C PRO A 112 -6.72 -4.48 8.92
N GLN A 113 -7.50 -4.30 10.00
CA GLN A 113 -8.30 -3.11 10.23
C GLN A 113 -7.44 -1.92 10.70
N GLU A 114 -6.49 -2.15 11.60
CA GLU A 114 -5.51 -1.14 12.02
C GLU A 114 -4.64 -0.69 10.85
N ARG A 115 -4.21 -1.64 10.03
CA ARG A 115 -3.42 -1.35 8.83
C ARG A 115 -4.20 -0.48 7.85
N LEU A 116 -5.45 -0.84 7.59
CA LEU A 116 -6.33 -0.09 6.72
C LEU A 116 -6.53 1.35 7.21
N VAL A 117 -6.81 1.52 8.50
CA VAL A 117 -6.96 2.84 9.12
C VAL A 117 -5.66 3.66 9.00
N LEU A 118 -4.49 3.07 9.27
CA LEU A 118 -3.23 3.80 9.14
C LEU A 118 -2.92 4.20 7.69
N VAL A 119 -3.15 3.30 6.74
CA VAL A 119 -2.90 3.60 5.32
C VAL A 119 -3.80 4.74 4.84
N LEU A 120 -5.09 4.73 5.20
CA LEU A 120 -6.01 5.80 4.83
C LEU A 120 -5.64 7.13 5.50
N ARG A 121 -5.34 7.12 6.81
CA ARG A 121 -5.07 8.36 7.57
C ARG A 121 -3.70 8.97 7.28
N PHE A 122 -2.65 8.14 7.16
CA PHE A 122 -1.26 8.63 7.13
C PHE A 122 -0.61 8.55 5.75
N TYR A 123 -1.00 7.60 4.90
CA TYR A 123 -0.43 7.50 3.54
C TYR A 123 -1.30 8.23 2.52
N GLU A 124 -2.62 8.09 2.61
CA GLU A 124 -3.58 8.73 1.70
C GLU A 124 -4.10 10.09 2.20
N ASP A 125 -3.65 10.53 3.39
CA ASP A 125 -4.03 11.79 4.05
C ASP A 125 -5.55 12.03 4.14
N VAL A 126 -6.31 10.95 4.32
CA VAL A 126 -7.77 11.01 4.46
C VAL A 126 -8.12 11.45 5.88
N ALA A 127 -9.07 12.37 6.00
CA ALA A 127 -9.60 12.82 7.30
C ALA A 127 -10.21 11.66 8.11
N GLU A 128 -10.30 11.82 9.44
CA GLU A 128 -10.76 10.76 10.34
C GLU A 128 -12.22 10.39 10.09
N GLU A 129 -13.04 11.42 9.93
CA GLU A 129 -14.46 11.34 9.70
C GLU A 129 -14.75 10.70 8.34
N GLN A 130 -13.94 11.04 7.33
CA GLN A 130 -14.06 10.46 6.00
C GLN A 130 -13.62 8.99 5.99
N THR A 131 -12.57 8.65 6.76
CA THR A 131 -12.14 7.25 6.97
C THR A 131 -13.24 6.46 7.69
N ALA A 132 -13.84 7.03 8.73
CA ALA A 132 -14.95 6.44 9.48
C ALA A 132 -16.15 6.15 8.56
N ALA A 133 -16.53 7.12 7.73
CA ALA A 133 -17.58 6.97 6.74
C ALA A 133 -17.27 5.88 5.69
N GLN A 134 -16.03 5.82 5.18
CA GLN A 134 -15.62 4.81 4.21
C GLN A 134 -15.64 3.38 4.79
N LEU A 135 -15.29 3.23 6.08
CA LEU A 135 -15.21 1.93 6.75
C LEU A 135 -16.53 1.50 7.42
N GLY A 136 -17.53 2.39 7.48
CA GLY A 136 -18.77 2.15 8.22
C GLY A 136 -18.56 2.03 9.73
N LEU A 137 -17.57 2.73 10.28
CA LEU A 137 -17.18 2.68 11.69
C LEU A 137 -17.42 4.05 12.38
N PRO A 138 -17.64 4.09 13.69
CA PRO A 138 -17.61 5.35 14.45
C PRO A 138 -16.23 6.02 14.39
N ALA A 139 -16.18 7.36 14.34
CA ALA A 139 -14.93 8.12 14.35
C ALA A 139 -14.04 7.77 15.56
N GLU A 140 -14.65 7.64 16.75
CA GLU A 140 -13.95 7.22 17.98
C GLU A 140 -13.29 5.84 17.86
N ARG A 141 -13.91 4.92 17.09
CA ARG A 141 -13.35 3.59 16.83
C ARG A 141 -12.15 3.70 15.90
N VAL A 142 -12.21 4.55 14.88
CA VAL A 142 -11.08 4.87 13.99
C VAL A 142 -9.93 5.47 14.81
N HIS A 143 -10.21 6.43 15.68
CA HIS A 143 -9.23 7.04 16.57
C HIS A 143 -8.53 6.00 17.47
N THR A 144 -9.31 5.13 18.11
CA THR A 144 -8.78 4.09 19.00
C THR A 144 -7.89 3.10 18.25
N LEU A 145 -8.30 2.69 17.04
CA LEU A 145 -7.50 1.82 16.17
C LEU A 145 -6.21 2.51 15.72
N CYS A 146 -6.24 3.81 15.39
CA CYS A 146 -5.05 4.60 15.09
C CYS A 146 -4.06 4.58 16.27
N LEU A 147 -4.51 4.91 17.48
CA LEU A 147 -3.65 4.96 18.65
C LEU A 147 -3.04 3.60 18.97
N HIS A 148 -3.85 2.54 18.92
CA HIS A 148 -3.37 1.18 19.16
C HIS A 148 -2.33 0.75 18.10
N ALA A 149 -2.61 1.01 16.82
CA ALA A 149 -1.71 0.69 15.73
C ALA A 149 -0.38 1.45 15.84
N LEU A 150 -0.42 2.76 16.15
CA LEU A 150 0.78 3.55 16.40
C LEU A 150 1.57 3.05 17.62
N GLY A 151 0.87 2.62 18.67
CA GLY A 151 1.49 2.00 19.85
C GLY A 151 2.27 0.72 19.49
N GLU A 152 1.66 -0.17 18.70
CA GLU A 152 2.31 -1.38 18.19
C GLU A 152 3.53 -1.06 17.31
N LEU A 153 3.41 -0.08 16.42
CA LEU A 153 4.52 0.36 15.56
C LEU A 153 5.68 0.96 16.37
N ARG A 154 5.39 1.80 17.36
CA ARG A 154 6.41 2.45 18.21
C ARG A 154 7.08 1.48 19.17
N SER A 155 6.39 0.42 19.59
CA SER A 155 6.94 -0.64 20.44
C SER A 155 8.05 -1.43 19.73
N ARG A 156 8.09 -1.40 18.39
CA ARG A 156 9.30 -1.66 17.61
C ARG A 156 10.07 -0.37 17.41
N ARG A 157 10.91 0.04 18.36
CA ARG A 157 12.06 0.86 17.99
C ARG A 157 12.87 0.01 16.99
N PRO A 158 13.09 0.44 15.74
CA PRO A 158 14.11 -0.18 14.93
C PRO A 158 15.39 -0.09 15.75
N GLY A 159 16.01 -1.22 16.10
CA GLY A 159 17.41 -1.17 16.51
C GLY A 159 18.16 -0.34 15.47
N PRO A 160 19.05 0.58 15.87
CA PRO A 160 19.69 1.50 14.95
C PRO A 160 20.11 0.71 13.72
N ALA A 161 19.61 1.10 12.55
CA ALA A 161 20.10 0.52 11.31
C ALA A 161 21.62 0.59 11.41
N PRO A 162 22.37 -0.51 11.23
CA PRO A 162 23.80 -0.39 11.13
C PRO A 162 24.03 0.58 9.99
N PHE A 163 24.43 1.80 10.32
CA PHE A 163 24.98 2.71 9.35
C PHE A 163 26.03 1.87 8.62
N PRO A 164 25.99 1.77 7.29
CA PRO A 164 27.04 1.07 6.57
C PRO A 164 28.34 1.69 7.08
N ALA A 165 29.13 0.89 7.80
CA ALA A 165 30.42 1.31 8.28
C ALA A 165 31.11 1.83 7.04
N ALA A 166 31.44 3.13 7.05
CA ALA A 166 32.17 3.73 5.96
C ALA A 166 33.47 2.93 5.86
N ASP A 167 33.52 2.05 4.86
CA ASP A 167 34.75 1.52 4.31
C ASP A 167 35.54 2.74 3.85
N SER A 168 36.40 3.26 4.72
CA SER A 168 37.50 4.18 4.41
C SER A 168 38.27 4.51 5.69
N ALA A 169 39.20 3.62 6.04
CA ALA A 169 40.47 4.07 6.59
C ALA A 169 41.56 3.26 5.89
N PRO A 170 42.27 3.81 4.88
CA PRO A 170 43.53 3.23 4.48
C PRO A 170 44.49 3.36 5.68
N THR A 171 44.93 2.22 6.19
CA THR A 171 46.04 2.11 7.14
C THR A 171 47.24 2.89 6.60
N PRO A 172 47.82 3.86 7.33
CA PRO A 172 49.09 4.40 6.94
C PRO A 172 50.13 3.28 7.08
N ALA A 173 50.66 2.82 5.96
CA ALA A 173 51.81 1.94 5.91
C ALA A 173 52.97 2.60 6.66
N THR A 174 53.38 2.00 7.78
CA THR A 174 54.56 2.41 8.52
C THR A 174 55.77 2.23 7.61
N GLY A 175 56.31 3.34 7.11
CA GLY A 175 57.53 3.37 6.31
C GLY A 175 58.70 2.81 7.12
N THR A 176 59.25 1.71 6.63
CA THR A 176 60.54 1.13 7.00
C THR A 176 61.63 2.20 6.99
N THR A 177 62.27 2.41 8.14
CA THR A 177 63.52 3.17 8.27
C THR A 177 64.67 2.36 7.66
N PRO A 178 65.42 2.87 6.66
CA PRO A 178 66.71 2.31 6.34
C PRO A 178 67.77 2.95 7.25
N ASP A 179 68.49 2.09 7.96
CA ASP A 179 69.75 2.38 8.65
C ASP A 179 70.88 2.55 7.62
N PRO A 180 71.70 3.61 7.72
CA PRO A 180 73.03 3.57 7.13
C PRO A 180 74.08 4.08 8.12
N THR A 181 74.84 3.18 8.72
CA THR A 181 76.20 3.49 9.19
C THR A 181 77.13 2.36 8.82
N ALA A 182 78.03 2.62 7.87
CA ALA A 182 79.48 2.50 8.06
C ALA A 182 80.21 2.75 6.73
N PRO A 183 81.33 3.51 6.73
CA PRO A 183 82.43 3.20 5.85
C PRO A 183 83.26 2.03 6.39
#